data_AF-X1VS02-F1
#
_entry.id   AF-X1VS02-F1
#
_cell.length_a   1.000
_cell.length_b   1.000
_cell.length_c   1.000
_cell.angle_alpha   90.00
_cell.angle_beta   90.00
_cell.angle_gamma   90.00
#
_symmetry.space_group_name_H-M   'P 1'
#
loop_
_entity.id
_entity.type
_entity.pdbx_description
1 polymer ?
#
loop_
_entity_poly.entity_id
_entity_poly.type
_entity_poly.pdbx_seq_one_letter_code
_entity_poly.pdbx_strand_id
1 'polypeptide(L)'
;MAFLTPRGIAEEAVKLGKAKTVMGWGRLLVLGFLAGAYIAFGSQLAVTVAAGTWQQFPGLQKLIFGAVFPVGLMLVVIAGSELFTGNCMLPTIACQ
;
A
#
# COMPACT_ATOMS: atom_id res chain seq x y z
N MET A 1 10.52 -17.50 9.45
CA MET A 1 9.51 -17.18 8.43
C MET A 1 9.96 -17.80 7.12
N ALA A 2 9.35 -18.91 6.70
CA ALA A 2 9.69 -19.54 5.43
C ALA A 2 8.97 -18.76 4.32
N PHE A 3 9.72 -18.25 3.35
CA PHE A 3 9.13 -17.68 2.14
C PHE A 3 8.33 -18.77 1.42
N LEU A 4 7.10 -18.45 1.03
CA LEU A 4 6.26 -19.36 0.27
C LEU A 4 6.81 -19.52 -1.15
N THR A 5 6.59 -20.69 -1.76
CA THR A 5 6.83 -20.88 -3.18
C THR A 5 5.89 -19.98 -3.98
N PRO A 6 6.19 -19.63 -5.25
CA PRO A 6 5.29 -18.82 -6.08
C PRO A 6 3.85 -19.34 -6.11
N ARG A 7 3.68 -20.67 -6.13
CA ARG A 7 2.38 -21.32 -6.03
C ARG A 7 1.72 -21.09 -4.66
N GLY A 8 2.46 -21.24 -3.56
CA GLY A 8 1.96 -20.96 -2.22
C GLY A 8 1.54 -19.50 -2.04
N ILE A 9 2.27 -18.54 -2.62
CA ILE A 9 1.89 -17.12 -2.60
C ILE A 9 0.56 -16.91 -3.31
N ALA A 10 0.37 -17.52 -4.49
CA ALA A 10 -0.89 -17.40 -5.24
C ALA A 10 -2.08 -17.98 -4.45
N GLU A 11 -1.90 -19.15 -3.85
CA GLU A 11 -2.94 -19.78 -3.02
C GLU A 11 -3.32 -18.91 -1.80
N GLU A 12 -2.35 -18.31 -1.11
CA GLU A 12 -2.61 -17.37 -0.01
C GLU A 12 -3.24 -16.05 -0.48
N ALA A 13 -2.81 -15.53 -1.63
CA ALA A 13 -3.38 -14.32 -2.21
C ALA A 13 -4.86 -14.50 -2.56
N VAL A 14 -5.24 -15.67 -3.09
CA VAL A 14 -6.65 -16.05 -3.34
C VAL A 14 -7.44 -16.11 -2.03
N LYS A 15 -6.90 -16.75 -0.98
CA LYS A 15 -7.57 -16.83 0.33
C LYS A 15 -7.82 -15.43 0.92
N LEU A 16 -6.80 -14.56 0.89
CA LEU A 16 -6.92 -13.16 1.34
C LEU A 16 -7.94 -12.38 0.51
N GLY A 17 -7.97 -12.58 -0.80
CA GLY A 17 -8.96 -11.96 -1.69
C GLY A 17 -10.40 -12.38 -1.35
N LYS A 18 -10.66 -13.68 -1.13
CA LYS A 18 -11.98 -14.18 -0.70
C LYS A 18 -12.41 -13.62 0.65
N ALA A 19 -11.47 -13.45 1.60
CA ALA A 19 -11.78 -12.86 2.90
C ALA A 19 -12.18 -11.37 2.80
N LYS A 20 -11.62 -10.64 1.82
CA LYS A 20 -11.93 -9.22 1.60
C LYS A 20 -13.30 -9.00 0.96
N THR A 21 -13.81 -9.93 0.14
CA THR A 21 -15.10 -9.76 -0.56
C THR A 21 -16.32 -9.86 0.36
N VAL A 22 -16.19 -10.53 1.50
CA VAL A 22 -17.27 -10.69 2.49
C VAL A 22 -17.22 -9.64 3.61
N MET A 23 -16.33 -8.64 3.49
CA MET A 23 -16.20 -7.59 4.50
C MET A 23 -17.41 -6.64 4.47
N GLY A 24 -17.96 -6.31 5.65
CA GLY A 24 -19.06 -5.37 5.76
C GLY A 24 -18.67 -3.95 5.34
N TRP A 25 -19.61 -3.26 4.67
CA TRP A 25 -19.42 -1.91 4.12
C TRP A 25 -18.88 -0.88 5.11
N GLY A 26 -19.38 -0.86 6.36
CA GLY A 26 -18.90 0.09 7.38
C GLY A 26 -17.44 -0.12 7.75
N ARG A 27 -16.99 -1.38 7.86
CA ARG A 27 -15.59 -1.70 8.11
C ARG A 27 -14.71 -1.30 6.94
N LEU A 28 -15.17 -1.56 5.71
CA LEU A 28 -14.44 -1.19 4.49
C LEU A 28 -14.25 0.32 4.37
N LEU A 29 -15.27 1.12 4.71
CA LEU A 29 -15.16 2.59 4.69
C LEU A 29 -14.14 3.11 5.70
N VAL A 30 -14.15 2.60 6.94
CA VAL A 30 -13.18 3.03 7.96
C VAL A 30 -11.76 2.61 7.57
N LEU A 31 -11.57 1.36 7.14
CA LEU A 31 -10.25 0.87 6.73
C LEU A 31 -9.74 1.57 5.46
N GLY A 32 -10.62 1.93 4.53
CA GLY A 32 -10.29 2.70 3.33
C GLY A 32 -9.90 4.14 3.65
N PHE A 33 -10.61 4.77 4.58
CA PHE A 33 -10.24 6.11 5.07
C PHE A 33 -8.86 6.09 5.74
N LEU A 34 -8.61 5.11 6.63
CA LEU A 34 -7.30 4.94 7.27
C LEU A 34 -6.19 4.70 6.24
N ALA A 35 -6.43 3.87 5.22
CA ALA A 35 -5.49 3.67 4.14
C ALA A 35 -5.14 4.99 3.44
N GLY A 36 -6.13 5.83 3.16
CA GLY A 36 -5.93 7.17 2.60
C GLY A 36 -5.07 8.07 3.49
N ALA A 37 -5.35 8.09 4.80
CA ALA A 37 -4.57 8.87 5.77
C ALA A 37 -3.10 8.44 5.83
N TYR A 38 -2.83 7.13 5.80
CA TYR A 38 -1.45 6.60 5.80
C TYR A 38 -0.67 6.97 4.54
N ILE A 39 -1.32 6.89 3.37
CA ILE A 39 -0.71 7.34 2.11
C ILE A 39 -0.46 8.85 2.13
N ALA A 40 -1.39 9.64 2.67
CA ALA A 40 -1.23 11.09 2.79
C ALA A 40 -0.03 11.46 3.68
N PHE A 41 0.17 10.77 4.80
CA PHE A 41 1.35 10.98 5.65
C PHE A 41 2.66 10.61 4.93
N GLY A 42 2.69 9.46 4.23
CA GLY A 42 3.84 9.07 3.42
C GLY A 42 4.16 10.06 2.31
N SER A 43 3.13 10.58 1.62
CA SER A 43 3.30 11.58 0.57
C SER A 43 3.75 12.94 1.13
N GLN A 44 3.19 13.37 2.26
CA GLN A 44 3.58 14.63 2.89
C GLN A 44 5.05 14.61 3.32
N LEU A 45 5.51 13.49 3.88
CA LEU A 45 6.91 13.29 4.22
C LEU A 45 7.79 13.32 2.95
N ALA A 46 7.42 12.58 1.91
CA ALA A 46 8.17 12.54 0.65
C ALA A 46 8.28 13.93 -0.01
N VAL A 47 7.18 14.69 -0.06
CA VAL A 47 7.16 16.07 -0.59
C VAL A 47 8.04 16.98 0.27
N THR A 48 7.95 16.90 1.59
CA THR A 48 8.71 17.76 2.51
C THR A 48 10.21 17.54 2.37
N VAL A 49 10.65 16.28 2.28
CA VAL A 49 12.08 15.95 2.11
C VAL A 49 12.56 16.36 0.70
N ALA A 50 11.73 16.17 -0.32
CA ALA A 50 12.06 16.54 -1.69
C ALA A 50 11.97 18.05 -1.98
N ALA A 51 11.33 18.84 -1.11
CA ALA A 51 11.21 20.30 -1.25
C ALA A 51 12.47 21.06 -0.81
N GLY A 52 13.46 20.38 -0.23
CA GLY A 52 14.75 20.98 0.13
C GLY A 52 15.55 21.52 -1.06
N THR A 53 16.76 22.02 -0.80
CA THR A 53 17.65 22.58 -1.83
C THR A 53 18.24 21.50 -2.73
N TRP A 54 17.43 21.01 -3.67
CA TRP A 54 17.81 20.02 -4.69
C TRP A 54 17.83 20.60 -6.11
N GLN A 55 17.76 21.93 -6.27
CA GLN A 55 17.62 22.57 -7.59
C GLN A 55 18.75 22.21 -8.57
N GLN A 56 19.94 21.92 -8.04
CA GLN A 56 21.12 21.54 -8.82
C GLN A 56 21.17 20.05 -9.17
N PHE A 57 20.34 19.21 -8.53
CA PHE A 57 20.34 17.75 -8.67
C PHE A 57 18.91 17.17 -8.77
N PRO A 58 18.18 17.44 -9.87
CA PRO A 58 16.78 17.00 -10.03
C PRO A 58 16.61 15.47 -10.01
N GLY A 59 17.62 14.72 -10.45
CA GLY A 59 17.62 13.26 -10.36
C GLY A 59 17.66 12.76 -8.91
N LEU A 60 18.49 13.38 -8.08
CA LEU A 60 18.62 13.04 -6.66
C LEU A 60 17.36 13.43 -5.88
N GLN A 61 16.76 14.57 -6.19
CA GLN A 61 15.47 14.99 -5.62
C GLN A 61 14.39 13.90 -5.81
N LYS A 62 14.24 13.41 -7.04
CA LYS A 62 13.26 12.36 -7.38
C LYS A 62 13.59 11.02 -6.72
N LEU A 63 14.87 10.67 -6.62
CA LEU A 63 15.32 9.46 -5.96
C LEU A 63 14.96 9.48 -4.46
N ILE A 64 15.19 10.60 -3.79
CA ILE A 64 14.86 10.76 -2.37
C ILE A 64 13.36 10.75 -2.15
N PHE A 65 12.59 11.44 -3.00
CA PHE A 65 11.12 11.37 -2.98
C PHE A 65 10.64 9.91 -3.06
N GLY A 66 11.14 9.16 -4.06
CA GLY A 66 10.78 7.77 -4.28
C GLY A 66 11.26 6.82 -3.18
N ALA A 67 12.37 7.13 -2.52
CA ALA A 67 12.90 6.33 -1.41
C ALA A 67 12.05 6.47 -0.13
N VAL A 68 11.46 7.64 0.09
CA VAL A 68 10.71 7.96 1.32
C VAL A 68 9.21 7.66 1.20
N PHE A 69 8.64 7.78 0.00
CA PHE A 69 7.22 7.50 -0.25
C PHE A 69 6.72 6.12 0.25
N PRO A 70 7.46 5.00 0.14
CA PRO A 70 7.02 3.67 0.57
C PRO A 70 6.67 3.56 2.05
N VAL A 71 7.10 4.49 2.90
CA VAL A 71 6.69 4.53 4.32
C VAL A 71 5.17 4.55 4.47
N GLY A 72 4.45 5.26 3.59
CA GLY A 72 2.98 5.25 3.59
C GLY A 72 2.40 3.86 3.31
N LEU A 73 2.99 3.10 2.38
CA LEU A 73 2.58 1.73 2.08
C LEU A 73 2.91 0.76 3.23
N MET A 74 4.04 0.95 3.93
CA MET A 74 4.37 0.15 5.11
C MET A 74 3.32 0.32 6.21
N LEU A 75 2.87 1.56 6.46
CA LEU A 75 1.79 1.83 7.41
C LEU A 75 0.49 1.11 7.02
N VAL A 76 0.12 1.14 5.73
CA VAL A 76 -1.07 0.43 5.21
C VAL A 76 -1.00 -1.07 5.49
N VAL A 77 0.16 -1.69 5.24
CA VAL A 77 0.38 -3.14 5.40
C VAL A 77 0.39 -3.54 6.88
N ILE A 78 1.12 -2.79 7.73
CA ILE A 78 1.24 -3.09 9.15
C ILE A 78 -0.10 -2.90 9.88
N ALA A 79 -0.83 -1.83 9.56
CA ALA A 79 -2.14 -1.57 10.15
C ALA A 79 -3.26 -2.47 9.58
N GLY A 80 -3.04 -3.13 8.44
CA GLY A 80 -4.05 -3.97 7.78
C GLY A 80 -5.19 -3.15 7.17
N SER A 81 -4.93 -1.93 6.74
CA SER A 81 -5.93 -1.06 6.12
C SER A 81 -6.26 -1.45 4.67
N GLU A 82 -7.42 -1.00 4.17
CA GLU A 82 -7.96 -1.44 2.88
C GLU A 82 -7.66 -0.41 1.78
N LEU A 83 -6.53 -0.59 1.10
CA LEU A 83 -6.14 0.28 0.00
C LEU A 83 -6.72 -0.19 -1.33
N PHE A 84 -7.30 0.74 -2.10
CA PHE A 84 -7.96 0.46 -3.38
C PHE A 84 -7.08 -0.32 -4.37
N THR A 85 -5.81 0.07 -4.54
CA THR A 85 -4.89 -0.60 -5.47
C THR A 85 -4.63 -2.06 -5.10
N GLY A 86 -4.59 -2.40 -3.81
CA GLY A 86 -4.53 -3.78 -3.34
C GLY A 86 -5.83 -4.55 -3.59
N ASN A 87 -6.97 -3.87 -3.49
CA ASN A 87 -8.30 -4.43 -3.75
C ASN A 87 -8.62 -4.58 -5.25
N CYS A 88 -7.87 -3.93 -6.13
CA CYS A 88 -7.88 -4.25 -7.56
C CYS A 88 -7.13 -5.57 -7.88
N MET A 89 -6.22 -6.00 -7.01
CA MET A 89 -5.40 -7.21 -7.22
C MET A 89 -5.97 -8.44 -6.51
N LEU A 90 -6.23 -8.37 -5.19
CA LEU A 90 -6.52 -9.57 -4.39
C LEU A 90 -7.94 -10.14 -4.63
N PRO A 91 -9.02 -9.34 -4.56
CA PRO A 91 -10.36 -9.81 -4.94
C PRO A 91 -10.49 -10.31 -6.37
N THR A 92 -9.78 -9.74 -7.35
CA THR A 92 -9.91 -10.11 -8.76
C THR A 92 -9.33 -11.48 -9.06
N ILE A 93 -8.16 -11.81 -8.50
CA ILE A 93 -7.58 -13.16 -8.60
C ILE A 93 -8.37 -14.20 -7.79
N ALA A 94 -9.14 -13.77 -6.80
CA ALA A 94 -9.96 -14.64 -5.96
C ALA A 94 -11.25 -15.12 -6.63
N CYS A 95 -11.64 -14.53 -7.78
CA CYS A 95 -12.80 -14.91 -8.58
C CYS A 95 -12.52 -16.12 -9.49
N GLN A 96 -11.83 -17.12 -8.95
CA GLN A 96 -11.56 -18.43 -9.56
C GLN A 96 -12.26 -19.54 -8.77
#